data_AF-A0A553K6W0-F1
#
_entry.id   AF-A0A553K6W0-F1
#
_cell.length_a   1.000
_cell.length_b   1.000
_cell.length_c   1.000
_cell.angle_alpha   90.00
_cell.angle_beta   90.00
_cell.angle_gamma   90.00
#
_symmetry.space_group_name_H-M   'P 1'
#
loop_
_entity.id
_entity.type
_entity.pdbx_description
1 polymer ?
#
loop_
_entity_poly.entity_id
_entity_poly.type
_entity_poly.pdbx_seq_one_letter_code
_entity_poly.pdbx_strand_id
1 'polypeptide(L)' 'MSSRSSSPASPRPTPDLADAHILVVDDRPNDLRLLTEILRAARCRISVAFDGLQAYHRAQ' A
#
# COMPACT_ATOMS: atom_id res chain seq x y z
N MET A 1 35.85 -22.16 -5.14
CA MET A 1 34.94 -20.99 -5.16
C MET A 1 33.52 -21.53 -5.13
N SER A 2 32.88 -21.55 -3.96
CA SER A 2 31.59 -22.21 -3.75
C SER A 2 30.44 -21.32 -4.21
N SER A 3 29.70 -21.76 -5.22
CA SER A 3 28.47 -21.14 -5.70
C SER A 3 27.37 -21.29 -4.65
N ARG A 4 26.84 -20.17 -4.14
CA ARG A 4 25.61 -20.16 -3.33
C ARG A 4 24.42 -20.33 -4.26
N SER A 5 23.84 -21.53 -4.30
CA SER A 5 22.54 -21.75 -4.91
C SER A 5 21.47 -21.03 -4.07
N SER A 6 20.96 -19.92 -4.58
CA SER A 6 19.76 -19.26 -4.06
C SER A 6 18.54 -20.14 -4.33
N SER A 7 17.94 -20.70 -3.28
CA SER A 7 16.62 -21.35 -3.39
C SER A 7 15.55 -20.32 -3.79
N PRO A 8 14.61 -20.66 -4.68
CA PRO A 8 13.47 -19.79 -4.95
C PRO A 8 12.60 -19.72 -3.68
N ALA A 9 12.40 -18.52 -3.15
CA ALA A 9 11.52 -18.30 -2.01
C ALA A 9 10.09 -18.69 -2.41
N SER A 10 9.45 -19.59 -1.66
CA SER A 10 8.04 -19.93 -1.84
C SER A 10 7.19 -18.65 -1.73
N PRO A 11 6.15 -18.48 -2.57
CA PRO A 11 5.29 -17.31 -2.50
C PRO A 11 4.67 -17.25 -1.10
N ARG A 12 5.02 -16.21 -0.33
CA ARG A 12 4.33 -15.94 0.93
C ARG A 12 2.88 -15.64 0.60
N PRO A 13 1.91 -16.16 1.37
CA PRO A 13 0.51 -15.79 1.19
C PRO A 13 0.43 -14.27 1.24
N THR A 14 -0.09 -13.66 0.19
CA THR A 14 -0.38 -12.23 0.17
C THR A 14 -1.40 -11.97 1.28
N PRO A 15 -1.10 -11.07 2.23
CA PRO A 15 -2.06 -10.76 3.27
C PRO A 15 -3.36 -10.28 2.64
N ASP A 16 -4.48 -10.78 3.14
CA ASP A 16 -5.79 -10.24 2.77
C ASP A 16 -5.84 -8.79 3.26
N LEU A 17 -6.00 -7.85 2.33
CA LEU A 17 -6.09 -6.43 2.63
C LEU A 17 -7.52 -6.03 3.02
N ALA A 18 -8.49 -6.95 2.99
CA ALA A 18 -9.85 -6.67 3.43
C ALA A 18 -9.85 -6.06 4.84
N ASP A 19 -10.57 -4.95 4.97
CA ASP A 19 -10.73 -4.18 6.21
C ASP A 19 -9.43 -3.57 6.78
N ALA A 20 -8.28 -3.72 6.11
CA ALA A 20 -7.03 -3.06 6.46
C ALA A 20 -7.18 -1.54 6.32
N HIS A 21 -6.53 -0.78 7.21
CA HIS A 21 -6.49 0.68 7.13
C HIS A 21 -5.21 1.13 6.44
N ILE A 22 -5.36 1.72 5.27
CA ILE A 22 -4.26 2.13 4.40
C ILE A 22 -4.22 3.67 4.34
N LEU A 23 -3.04 4.24 4.56
CA LEU A 23 -2.73 5.63 4.25
C LEU A 23 -2.12 5.72 2.86
N VAL A 24 -2.78 6.42 1.95
CA VAL A 24 -2.29 6.70 0.59
C VAL A 24 -1.76 8.12 0.52
N VAL A 25 -0.54 8.30 0.00
CA VAL A 25 0.09 9.61 -0.15
C VAL A 25 0.51 9.79 -1.61
N ASP A 26 -0.13 10.71 -2.33
CA ASP A 26 0.23 11.08 -3.71
C ASP A 26 -0.17 12.54 -3.94
N ASP A 27 0.73 13.34 -4.51
CA ASP A 27 0.53 14.77 -4.78
C ASP A 27 -0.27 15.03 -6.08
N ARG A 28 -0.55 13.98 -6.86
CA ARG A 28 -1.37 14.03 -8.08
C ARG A 28 -2.79 13.56 -7.78
N PRO A 29 -3.81 14.46 -7.82
CA PRO A 29 -5.17 14.11 -7.41
C PRO A 29 -5.82 13.00 -8.24
N ASN A 30 -5.47 12.87 -9.51
CA ASN A 30 -6.03 11.85 -10.41
C ASN A 30 -5.52 10.44 -10.03
N ASP A 31 -4.23 10.30 -9.75
CA ASP A 31 -3.60 9.04 -9.36
C ASP A 31 -4.09 8.60 -7.99
N LEU A 32 -4.20 9.55 -7.05
CA LEU A 32 -4.78 9.33 -5.73
C LEU A 32 -6.22 8.82 -5.82
N ARG A 33 -7.03 9.40 -6.72
CA ARG A 33 -8.41 8.97 -6.96
C ARG A 33 -8.46 7.54 -7.49
N LEU A 34 -7.69 7.23 -8.53
CA LEU A 34 -7.61 5.89 -9.11
C LEU A 34 -7.20 4.84 -8.06
N LEU A 35 -6.14 5.13 -7.29
CA LEU A 35 -5.65 4.23 -6.26
C LEU A 35 -6.67 4.04 -5.14
N THR A 36 -7.36 5.09 -4.74
CA THR A 36 -8.45 5.02 -3.75
C THR A 36 -9.59 4.13 -4.26
N GLU A 37 -9.98 4.25 -5.53
CA GLU A 37 -11.02 3.40 -6.14
C GLU A 37 -10.63 1.91 -6.12
N ILE A 38 -9.38 1.59 -6.46
CA ILE A 38 -8.83 0.22 -6.40
C ILE A 38 -8.87 -0.34 -4.97
N LEU A 39 -8.39 0.43 -3.99
CA LEU A 39 -8.34 -0.02 -2.58
C LEU A 39 -9.74 -0.14 -1.96
N ARG A 40 -10.70 0.70 -2.38
CA ARG A 40 -12.10 0.54 -1.95
C ARG A 40 -12.72 -0.75 -2.47
N ALA A 41 -12.45 -1.11 -3.73
CA ALA A 41 -12.90 -2.37 -4.31
C ALA A 41 -12.34 -3.58 -3.54
N ALA A 42 -11.13 -3.45 -2.98
CA ALA A 42 -10.52 -4.42 -2.08
C ALA A 42 -11.05 -4.37 -0.62
N ARG A 43 -12.09 -3.57 -0.33
CA ARG A 43 -12.69 -3.37 1.01
C ARG A 43 -11.73 -2.79 2.05
N CYS A 44 -10.72 -2.04 1.64
CA CYS A 44 -9.83 -1.35 2.57
C CYS A 44 -10.53 -0.11 3.17
N ARG A 45 -10.14 0.26 4.40
CA ARG A 45 -10.38 1.61 4.95
C ARG A 45 -9.22 2.50 4.51
N ILE A 46 -9.51 3.74 4.12
CA ILE A 46 -8.52 4.57 3.43
C ILE A 46 -8.44 5.95 4.09
N SER A 47 -7.24 6.33 4.52
CA SER A 47 -6.82 7.70 4.76
C SER A 47 -6.01 8.19 3.57
N VAL A 48 -6.16 9.44 3.19
CA VAL A 48 -5.51 10.04 2.01
C VAL A 48 -4.56 11.15 2.44
N ALA A 49 -3.47 11.45 1.77
CA ALA A 49 -2.71 12.69 1.97
C ALA A 49 -2.14 13.16 0.63
N PHE A 50 -2.03 14.48 0.47
CA PHE A 50 -1.48 15.09 -0.76
C PHE A 50 -0.02 15.52 -0.60
N ASP A 51 0.50 15.46 0.62
CA ASP A 51 1.86 15.83 0.96
C ASP A 51 2.31 15.09 2.23
N GLY A 52 3.61 15.22 2.54
CA GLY A 52 4.22 14.54 3.69
C GLY A 52 3.72 15.06 5.05
N LEU A 53 3.34 16.34 5.17
CA LEU A 53 2.87 16.91 6.43
C LEU A 53 1.48 16.37 6.78
N GLN A 54 0.58 16.32 5.79
CA GLN A 54 -0.72 15.69 5.94
C GLN A 54 -0.59 14.19 6.24
N ALA A 55 0.35 13.50 5.58
CA ALA A 55 0.59 12.09 5.82
C ALA A 55 1.03 11.83 7.27
N TYR A 56 1.97 12.62 7.77
CA TYR A 56 2.44 12.54 9.15
C TYR A 56 1.29 12.70 10.16
N HIS A 57 0.44 13.72 10.01
CA HIS A 57 -0.70 13.93 10.90
C HIS A 57 -1.74 12.81 10.85
N ARG A 58 -1.88 12.12 9.70
CA ARG A 58 -2.85 11.03 9.53
C ARG A 58 -2.31 9.66 9.96
N ALA A 59 -0.99 9.54 10.19
CA ALA A 59 -0.34 8.31 10.61
C ALA A 59 -0.17 8.20 12.14
N GLN A 60 -0.50 9.25 12.89
CA GLN A 60 -0.51 9.24 14.36
C GLN A 60 -1.76 8.55 14.93
#